data_AF-A0A2S8GVV3-F1
#
_entry.id   AF-A0A2S8GVV3-F1
#
_cell.length_a   1.000
_cell.length_b   1.000
_cell.length_c   1.000
_cell.angle_alpha   90.00
_cell.angle_beta   90.00
_cell.angle_gamma   90.00
#
_symmetry.space_group_name_H-M   'P 1'
#
loop_
_entity.id
_entity.type
_entity.pdbx_description
1 polymer ?
#
loop_
_entity_poly.entity_id
_entity_poly.type
_entity_poly.pdbx_seq_one_letter_code
_entity_poly.pdbx_strand_id
1 'polypeptide(L)'
;MAAGLLQNLLSSWFSKPDHQREIYDWIREHAPVVKIVEIGLGNAKRAQELIEFSQKHSGGQRIEFLGIDMYEARTTGDGIPLKTAHKTLNATGAKVQLVPGDGAMALPRVANAFRGVQLMIISADQDADSLRQGLSWIPRMLTEESVVLWEITDGKGNLSFRAYSQAEIEAMVPAPMRRAA
;
A
#
# COMPACT_ATOMS: atom_id res chain seq x y z
N MET A 1 15.64 -14.27 26.74
CA MET A 1 15.22 -13.38 25.64
C MET A 1 15.67 -13.94 24.27
N ALA A 2 15.20 -15.13 23.88
CA ALA A 2 15.62 -15.77 22.62
C ALA A 2 14.45 -16.34 21.79
N ALA A 3 13.21 -16.30 22.32
CA ALA A 3 12.03 -16.86 21.64
C ALA A 3 11.39 -15.90 20.61
N GLY A 4 11.61 -14.59 20.73
CA GLY A 4 11.03 -13.60 19.80
C GLY A 4 11.75 -13.50 18.45
N LEU A 5 13.08 -13.69 18.42
CA LEU A 5 13.87 -13.60 17.19
C LEU A 5 13.57 -14.75 16.20
N LEU A 6 13.30 -15.96 16.71
CA LEU A 6 12.97 -17.12 15.88
C LEU A 6 11.55 -17.06 15.31
N GLN A 7 10.56 -16.55 16.05
CA GLN A 7 9.20 -16.38 15.55
C GLN A 7 9.11 -15.29 14.46
N ASN A 8 9.97 -14.26 14.55
CA ASN A 8 9.94 -13.13 13.62
C ASN A 8 10.63 -13.43 12.28
N LEU A 9 11.71 -14.21 12.29
CA LEU A 9 12.37 -14.69 11.05
C LEU A 9 11.45 -15.62 10.24
N LEU A 10 10.69 -16.48 10.93
CA LEU A 10 9.77 -17.41 10.27
C LEU A 10 8.63 -16.68 9.55
N SER A 11 8.14 -15.55 10.07
CA SER A 11 7.01 -14.83 9.46
C SER A 11 7.38 -14.25 8.10
N SER A 12 8.56 -13.62 7.96
CA SER A 12 9.08 -13.19 6.65
C SER A 12 9.43 -14.36 5.72
N TRP A 13 9.84 -15.50 6.28
CA TRP A 13 10.24 -16.68 5.50
C TRP A 13 9.06 -17.52 5.01
N PHE A 14 7.91 -17.45 5.69
CA PHE A 14 6.65 -18.13 5.34
C PHE A 14 5.64 -17.25 4.62
N SER A 15 5.93 -15.96 4.38
CA SER A 15 5.15 -15.11 3.48
C SER A 15 5.21 -15.69 2.07
N LYS A 16 4.25 -16.58 1.77
CA LYS A 16 3.88 -16.97 0.43
C LYS A 16 2.75 -16.03 0.02
N PRO A 17 2.92 -15.24 -1.05
CA PRO A 17 3.90 -15.37 -2.13
C PRO A 17 5.29 -14.76 -1.85
N ASP A 18 6.34 -15.34 -2.44
CA ASP A 18 7.73 -14.96 -2.21
C ASP A 18 8.06 -13.48 -2.56
N HIS A 19 7.34 -12.87 -3.50
CA HIS A 19 7.54 -11.45 -3.84
C HIS A 19 7.07 -10.50 -2.73
N GLN A 20 6.18 -10.92 -1.83
CA GLN A 20 5.73 -10.07 -0.73
C GLN A 20 6.76 -9.93 0.39
N ARG A 21 7.82 -10.76 0.37
CA ARG A 21 8.91 -10.69 1.37
C ARG A 21 9.56 -9.32 1.42
N GLU A 22 9.68 -8.66 0.26
CA GLU A 22 10.24 -7.31 0.16
C GLU A 22 9.50 -6.29 1.03
N ILE A 23 8.16 -6.41 1.13
CA ILE A 23 7.34 -5.54 1.99
C ILE A 23 7.70 -5.75 3.46
N TYR A 24 7.74 -7.01 3.89
CA TYR A 24 7.96 -7.38 5.28
C TYR A 24 9.40 -7.12 5.74
N ASP A 25 10.38 -7.35 4.87
CA ASP A 25 11.78 -7.02 5.12
C ASP A 25 11.95 -5.50 5.28
N TRP A 26 11.34 -4.70 4.38
CA TRP A 26 11.38 -3.24 4.49
C TRP A 26 10.76 -2.75 5.81
N ILE A 27 9.60 -3.27 6.21
CA ILE A 27 8.94 -2.90 7.49
C ILE A 27 9.84 -3.21 8.67
N ARG A 28 10.52 -4.37 8.67
CA ARG A 28 11.41 -4.77 9.76
C ARG A 28 12.61 -3.84 9.87
N GLU A 29 13.18 -3.42 8.74
CA GLU A 29 14.35 -2.54 8.67
C GLU A 29 14.02 -1.09 9.07
N HIS A 30 12.79 -0.65 8.82
CA HIS A 30 12.35 0.73 9.03
C HIS A 30 11.33 0.87 10.18
N ALA A 31 11.25 -0.13 11.05
CA ALA A 31 10.34 -0.10 12.18
C ALA A 31 10.67 1.07 13.14
N PRO A 32 9.66 1.83 13.62
CA PRO A 32 8.23 1.58 13.47
C PRO A 32 7.61 2.18 12.18
N VAL A 33 6.91 1.33 11.43
CA VAL A 33 6.06 1.74 10.29
C VAL A 33 4.61 1.73 10.76
N VAL A 34 4.00 2.90 10.88
CA VAL A 34 2.68 3.11 11.48
C VAL A 34 1.65 3.71 10.53
N LYS A 35 2.09 4.37 9.44
CA LYS A 35 1.18 4.96 8.44
C LYS A 35 1.37 4.32 7.08
N ILE A 36 0.37 3.55 6.66
CA ILE A 36 0.44 2.67 5.50
C ILE A 36 -0.73 2.97 4.55
N VAL A 37 -0.43 3.00 3.25
CA VAL A 37 -1.43 3.08 2.18
C VAL A 37 -1.32 1.86 1.29
N GLU A 38 -2.45 1.27 0.90
CA GLU A 38 -2.50 0.24 -0.13
C GLU A 38 -3.52 0.63 -1.21
N ILE A 39 -3.10 0.56 -2.47
CA ILE A 39 -3.93 0.78 -3.66
C ILE A 39 -4.09 -0.57 -4.36
N GLY A 40 -5.33 -1.06 -4.41
CA GLY A 40 -5.66 -2.39 -4.91
C GLY A 40 -5.54 -3.46 -3.83
N LEU A 41 -6.51 -3.53 -2.93
CA LEU A 41 -6.60 -4.46 -1.80
C LEU A 41 -7.02 -5.88 -2.22
N GLY A 42 -7.79 -6.02 -3.30
CA GLY A 42 -8.35 -7.31 -3.72
C GLY A 42 -9.21 -7.92 -2.60
N ASN A 43 -8.89 -9.15 -2.17
CA ASN A 43 -9.55 -9.80 -1.04
C ASN A 43 -9.17 -9.29 0.37
N ALA A 44 -8.33 -8.25 0.47
CA ALA A 44 -7.80 -7.65 1.70
C ALA A 44 -6.98 -8.57 2.61
N LYS A 45 -6.63 -9.78 2.18
CA LYS A 45 -5.76 -10.69 2.95
C LYS A 45 -4.37 -10.09 3.15
N ARG A 46 -3.75 -9.56 2.08
CA ARG A 46 -2.43 -8.91 2.17
C ARG A 46 -2.49 -7.71 3.11
N ALA A 47 -3.50 -6.84 2.95
CA ALA A 47 -3.72 -5.71 3.85
C ALA A 47 -3.84 -6.14 5.33
N GLN A 48 -4.57 -7.22 5.61
CA GLN A 48 -4.69 -7.76 6.96
C GLN A 48 -3.32 -8.22 7.51
N GLU A 49 -2.61 -9.06 6.75
CA GLU A 49 -1.29 -9.59 7.12
C GLU A 49 -0.27 -8.46 7.33
N LEU A 50 -0.30 -7.45 6.47
CA LEU A 50 0.54 -6.26 6.54
C LEU A 50 0.31 -5.47 7.82
N ILE A 51 -0.95 -5.21 8.17
CA ILE A 51 -1.30 -4.49 9.39
C ILE A 51 -0.85 -5.28 10.63
N GLU A 52 -1.17 -6.58 10.68
CA GLU A 52 -0.80 -7.45 11.80
C GLU A 52 0.73 -7.54 11.96
N PHE A 53 1.47 -7.63 10.86
CA PHE A 53 2.93 -7.65 10.88
C PHE A 53 3.51 -6.32 11.36
N SER A 54 2.98 -5.20 10.88
CA SER A 54 3.43 -3.86 11.28
C SER A 54 3.16 -3.60 12.76
N GLN A 55 2.01 -4.04 13.29
CA GLN A 55 1.68 -3.94 14.72
C GLN A 55 2.68 -4.65 15.62
N LYS A 56 3.20 -5.82 15.20
CA LYS A 56 4.23 -6.55 15.97
C LYS A 56 5.54 -5.76 16.11
N HIS A 57 5.78 -4.81 15.22
CA HIS A 57 7.01 -4.01 15.15
C HIS A 57 6.79 -2.52 15.47
N SER A 58 5.56 -2.10 15.80
CA SER A 58 5.22 -0.68 15.97
C SER A 58 5.62 -0.09 17.33
N GLY A 59 6.17 -0.92 18.24
CA GLY A 59 6.45 -0.50 19.62
C GLY A 59 5.20 -0.12 20.41
N GLY A 60 4.05 -0.72 20.07
CA GLY A 60 2.76 -0.42 20.70
C GLY A 60 1.98 0.74 20.06
N GLN A 61 2.54 1.38 19.02
CA GLN A 61 1.82 2.39 18.26
C GLN A 61 0.73 1.76 17.40
N ARG A 62 -0.41 2.44 17.30
CA ARG A 62 -1.54 1.99 16.49
C ARG A 62 -1.26 2.26 15.01
N ILE A 63 -1.42 1.24 14.16
CA ILE A 63 -1.31 1.39 12.71
C ILE A 63 -2.49 2.20 12.19
N GLU A 64 -2.20 3.22 11.39
CA GLU A 64 -3.15 3.94 10.56
C GLU A 64 -3.03 3.41 9.13
N PHE A 65 -4.12 2.81 8.64
CA PHE A 65 -4.16 2.15 7.33
C PHE A 65 -5.20 2.81 6.43
N LEU A 66 -4.79 3.20 5.23
CA LEU A 66 -5.67 3.68 4.18
C LEU A 66 -5.71 2.68 3.04
N GLY A 67 -6.90 2.13 2.76
CA GLY A 67 -7.12 1.25 1.62
C GLY A 67 -7.90 1.93 0.50
N ILE A 68 -7.35 1.94 -0.69
CA ILE A 68 -7.99 2.44 -1.92
C ILE A 68 -8.28 1.25 -2.83
N ASP A 69 -9.55 1.07 -3.19
CA ASP A 69 -9.97 -0.02 -4.06
C ASP A 69 -11.35 0.30 -4.68
N MET A 70 -11.69 -0.38 -5.78
CA MET A 70 -13.05 -0.45 -6.30
C MET A 70 -13.97 -1.37 -5.47
N TYR A 71 -13.45 -2.27 -4.63
CA TYR A 71 -14.23 -3.18 -3.76
C TYR A 71 -15.27 -3.99 -4.56
N GLU A 72 -16.55 -3.89 -4.21
CA GLU A 72 -17.68 -4.50 -4.92
C GLU A 72 -17.90 -3.99 -6.34
N ALA A 73 -17.27 -2.86 -6.72
CA ALA A 73 -17.31 -2.31 -8.07
C ALA A 73 -16.16 -2.83 -8.96
N ARG A 74 -15.31 -3.74 -8.47
CA ARG A 74 -14.32 -4.41 -9.33
C ARG A 74 -15.03 -5.25 -10.39
N THR A 75 -14.67 -5.02 -11.66
CA THR A 75 -15.17 -5.83 -12.80
C THR A 75 -14.37 -7.10 -12.99
N THR A 76 -13.15 -7.17 -12.44
CA THR A 76 -12.22 -8.29 -12.54
C THR A 76 -11.51 -8.50 -11.20
N GLY A 77 -11.09 -9.73 -10.92
CA GLY A 77 -10.38 -10.08 -9.69
C GLY A 77 -11.29 -10.43 -8.51
N ASP A 78 -10.71 -10.47 -7.32
CA ASP A 78 -11.28 -10.96 -6.07
C ASP A 78 -11.85 -9.85 -5.20
N GLY A 79 -12.62 -8.95 -5.81
CA GLY A 79 -13.26 -7.83 -5.11
C GLY A 79 -14.12 -8.29 -3.94
N ILE A 80 -13.99 -7.59 -2.82
CA ILE A 80 -14.77 -7.83 -1.61
C ILE A 80 -15.72 -6.66 -1.32
N PRO A 81 -16.87 -6.91 -0.68
CA PRO A 81 -17.74 -5.83 -0.23
C PRO A 81 -17.00 -4.89 0.71
N LEU A 82 -17.22 -3.58 0.54
CA LEU A 82 -16.56 -2.54 1.36
C LEU A 82 -16.78 -2.77 2.86
N LYS A 83 -18.00 -3.19 3.21
CA LYS A 83 -18.37 -3.51 4.61
C LYS A 83 -17.57 -4.69 5.17
N THR A 84 -17.32 -5.71 4.34
CA THR A 84 -16.51 -6.88 4.73
C THR A 84 -15.07 -6.48 4.91
N ALA A 85 -14.49 -5.73 3.96
CA ALA A 85 -13.14 -5.17 4.07
C ALA A 85 -12.97 -4.37 5.37
N HIS A 86 -13.92 -3.46 5.64
CA HIS A 86 -13.89 -2.62 6.82
C HIS A 86 -13.96 -3.46 8.11
N LYS A 87 -14.84 -4.46 8.17
CA LYS A 87 -14.97 -5.34 9.34
C LYS A 87 -13.68 -6.14 9.58
N THR A 88 -13.15 -6.76 8.54
CA THR A 88 -11.93 -7.60 8.62
C THR A 88 -10.73 -6.77 9.06
N LEU A 89 -10.50 -5.63 8.42
CA LEU A 89 -9.31 -4.82 8.71
C LEU A 89 -9.41 -4.11 10.07
N ASN A 90 -10.59 -3.67 10.51
CA ASN A 90 -10.73 -3.12 11.87
C ASN A 90 -10.57 -4.16 12.97
N ALA A 91 -10.85 -5.44 12.69
CA ALA A 91 -10.64 -6.52 13.67
C ALA A 91 -9.16 -6.69 14.06
N THR A 92 -8.23 -6.18 13.25
CA THR A 92 -6.80 -6.13 13.58
C THR A 92 -6.47 -5.11 14.69
N GLY A 93 -7.37 -4.17 15.01
CA GLY A 93 -7.11 -3.07 15.95
C GLY A 93 -6.47 -1.82 15.33
N ALA A 94 -6.18 -1.81 14.02
CA ALA A 94 -5.74 -0.61 13.31
C ALA A 94 -6.81 0.49 13.26
N LYS A 95 -6.40 1.71 12.95
CA LYS A 95 -7.29 2.81 12.54
C LYS A 95 -7.40 2.74 11.02
N VAL A 96 -8.50 2.18 10.53
CA VAL A 96 -8.69 1.87 9.10
C VAL A 96 -9.57 2.93 8.45
N GLN A 97 -9.12 3.44 7.30
CA GLN A 97 -9.92 4.25 6.39
C GLN A 97 -9.97 3.54 5.03
N LEU A 98 -11.16 3.29 4.51
CA LEU A 98 -11.35 2.65 3.19
C LEU A 98 -12.04 3.62 2.25
N VAL A 99 -11.48 3.80 1.05
CA VAL A 99 -11.97 4.75 0.06
C VAL A 99 -12.28 4.02 -1.25
N PRO A 100 -13.57 3.92 -1.62
CA PRO A 100 -13.97 3.42 -2.92
C PRO A 100 -13.50 4.33 -4.05
N GLY A 101 -12.87 3.73 -5.06
CA GLY A 101 -12.41 4.40 -6.26
C GLY A 101 -11.06 3.88 -6.74
N ASP A 102 -10.69 4.29 -7.94
CA ASP A 102 -9.37 4.07 -8.51
C ASP A 102 -8.38 5.17 -8.07
N GLY A 103 -7.13 5.08 -8.54
CA GLY A 103 -6.08 6.04 -8.21
C GLY A 103 -6.48 7.48 -8.57
N ALA A 104 -7.06 7.69 -9.76
CA ALA A 104 -7.48 9.01 -10.23
C ALA A 104 -8.57 9.66 -9.35
N MET A 105 -9.55 8.88 -8.89
CA MET A 105 -10.66 9.38 -8.10
C MET A 105 -10.35 9.49 -6.60
N ALA A 106 -9.64 8.52 -6.04
CA ALA A 106 -9.45 8.41 -4.59
C ALA A 106 -8.30 9.29 -4.08
N LEU A 107 -7.16 9.34 -4.78
CA LEU A 107 -5.98 10.07 -4.33
C LEU A 107 -6.24 11.57 -4.09
N PRO A 108 -6.95 12.32 -4.97
CA PRO A 108 -7.24 13.73 -4.71
C PRO A 108 -8.04 13.99 -3.43
N ARG A 109 -8.89 13.03 -3.03
CA ARG A 109 -9.79 13.15 -1.87
C ARG A 109 -9.04 12.94 -0.55
N VAL A 110 -8.02 12.10 -0.56
CA VAL A 110 -7.32 11.66 0.66
C VAL A 110 -5.95 12.29 0.84
N ALA A 111 -5.30 12.73 -0.24
CA ALA A 111 -3.89 13.11 -0.19
C ALA A 111 -3.59 14.23 0.81
N ASN A 112 -4.51 15.18 0.97
CA ASN A 112 -4.32 16.28 1.91
C ASN A 112 -4.59 15.91 3.38
N ALA A 113 -5.39 14.87 3.63
CA ALA A 113 -5.79 14.44 4.96
C ALA A 113 -4.90 13.31 5.50
N PHE A 114 -4.41 12.44 4.63
CA PHE A 114 -3.61 11.27 4.98
C PHE A 114 -2.14 11.48 4.58
N ARG A 115 -1.47 12.40 5.30
CA ARG A 115 -0.05 12.75 5.09
C ARG A 115 0.88 11.98 6.03
N GLY A 116 2.17 11.97 5.69
CA GLY A 116 3.19 11.27 6.46
C GLY A 116 3.11 9.76 6.29
N VAL A 117 2.74 9.31 5.09
CA VAL A 117 2.68 7.90 4.71
C VAL A 117 4.10 7.38 4.60
N GLN A 118 4.47 6.41 5.42
CA GLN A 118 5.82 5.83 5.41
C GLN A 118 5.95 4.72 4.35
N LEU A 119 4.87 3.98 4.13
CA LEU A 119 4.81 2.88 3.17
C LEU A 119 3.54 2.99 2.32
N MET A 120 3.72 3.08 1.00
CA MET A 120 2.64 2.96 0.02
C MET A 120 2.85 1.72 -0.83
N ILE A 121 1.82 0.89 -0.97
CA ILE A 121 1.84 -0.30 -1.83
C ILE A 121 0.86 -0.08 -2.98
N ILE A 122 1.30 -0.37 -4.19
CA ILE A 122 0.49 -0.27 -5.42
C ILE A 122 0.49 -1.64 -6.10
N SER A 123 -0.68 -2.27 -6.20
CA SER A 123 -0.84 -3.57 -6.85
C SER A 123 -0.70 -3.51 -8.38
N ALA A 124 -0.31 -4.63 -8.99
CA ALA A 124 -0.10 -4.70 -10.45
C ALA A 124 -1.41 -4.74 -11.25
N ASP A 125 -2.53 -5.04 -10.58
CA ASP A 125 -3.88 -5.10 -11.17
C ASP A 125 -4.54 -3.72 -11.32
N GLN A 126 -3.84 -2.65 -10.97
CA GLN A 126 -4.34 -1.29 -11.10
C GLN A 126 -4.29 -0.81 -12.55
N ASP A 127 -5.33 -0.07 -12.97
CA ASP A 127 -5.34 0.58 -14.26
C ASP A 127 -4.23 1.63 -14.36
N ALA A 128 -3.30 1.43 -15.28
CA ALA A 128 -2.09 2.24 -15.39
C ALA A 128 -2.40 3.70 -15.73
N ASP A 129 -3.45 3.96 -16.54
CA ASP A 129 -3.82 5.31 -16.96
C ASP A 129 -4.51 6.09 -15.83
N SER A 130 -5.39 5.44 -15.06
CA SER A 130 -5.98 5.99 -13.85
C SER A 130 -4.91 6.33 -12.81
N LEU A 131 -3.97 5.41 -12.57
CA LEU A 131 -2.89 5.66 -11.63
C LEU A 131 -1.99 6.81 -12.09
N ARG A 132 -1.65 6.89 -13.38
CA ARG A 132 -0.89 8.01 -13.97
C ARG A 132 -1.57 9.36 -13.73
N GLN A 133 -2.89 9.44 -13.86
CA GLN A 133 -3.66 10.65 -13.57
C GLN A 133 -3.61 11.02 -12.07
N GLY A 134 -3.55 10.02 -11.20
CA GLY A 134 -3.42 10.17 -9.76
C GLY A 134 -2.02 10.47 -9.24
N LEU A 135 -0.95 10.16 -10.00
CA LEU A 135 0.45 10.25 -9.55
C LEU A 135 0.82 11.60 -8.92
N SER A 136 0.33 12.71 -9.48
CA SER A 136 0.62 14.06 -8.97
C SER A 136 0.14 14.33 -7.54
N TRP A 137 -0.71 13.46 -6.97
CA TRP A 137 -1.22 13.57 -5.60
C TRP A 137 -0.39 12.76 -4.60
N ILE A 138 0.31 11.71 -5.03
CA ILE A 138 1.09 10.83 -4.17
C ILE A 138 2.17 11.62 -3.37
N PRO A 139 2.98 12.51 -3.98
CA PRO A 139 4.03 13.21 -3.25
C PRO A 139 3.53 14.01 -2.04
N ARG A 140 2.27 14.49 -2.07
CA ARG A 140 1.66 15.24 -0.97
C ARG A 140 1.40 14.40 0.28
N MET A 141 1.39 13.08 0.11
CA MET A 141 1.17 12.10 1.18
C MET A 141 2.47 11.62 1.81
N LEU A 142 3.57 11.65 1.05
CA LEU A 142 4.86 11.08 1.42
C LEU A 142 5.71 12.04 2.26
N THR A 143 6.74 11.48 2.87
CA THR A 143 7.90 12.16 3.46
C THR A 143 9.18 11.71 2.74
N GLU A 144 10.32 12.33 3.06
CA GLU A 144 11.63 11.96 2.49
C GLU A 144 12.03 10.50 2.79
N GLU A 145 11.58 9.94 3.91
CA GLU A 145 11.85 8.56 4.34
C GLU A 145 10.85 7.54 3.79
N SER A 146 9.85 8.00 3.02
CA SER A 146 8.78 7.14 2.55
C SER A 146 9.22 6.27 1.38
N VAL A 147 8.65 5.07 1.31
CA VAL A 147 8.80 4.19 0.15
C VAL A 147 7.44 3.94 -0.52
N VAL A 148 7.46 3.95 -1.84
CA VAL A 148 6.39 3.40 -2.67
C VAL A 148 6.85 2.07 -3.25
N LEU A 149 6.25 0.98 -2.82
CA LEU A 149 6.43 -0.36 -3.37
C LEU A 149 5.37 -0.59 -4.45
N TRP A 150 5.79 -0.54 -5.70
CA TRP A 150 4.90 -0.77 -6.84
C TRP A 150 5.13 -2.16 -7.40
N GLU A 151 4.08 -2.98 -7.39
CA GLU A 151 4.08 -4.31 -7.95
C GLU A 151 4.09 -4.24 -9.50
N ILE A 152 5.00 -5.00 -10.11
CA ILE A 152 5.21 -5.08 -11.55
C ILE A 152 5.13 -6.55 -11.95
N THR A 153 4.35 -6.81 -13.00
CA THR A 153 4.30 -8.13 -13.66
C THR A 153 5.37 -8.20 -14.73
N ASP A 154 6.24 -9.21 -14.67
CA ASP A 154 7.21 -9.48 -15.73
C ASP A 154 6.56 -10.11 -16.99
N GLY A 155 7.33 -10.24 -18.07
CA GLY A 155 6.85 -10.87 -19.32
C GLY A 155 6.46 -12.36 -19.20
N LYS A 156 6.70 -12.99 -18.04
CA LYS A 156 6.34 -14.38 -17.72
C LYS A 156 5.16 -14.47 -16.74
N GLY A 157 4.60 -13.34 -16.29
CA GLY A 157 3.50 -13.30 -15.33
C GLY A 157 3.94 -13.35 -13.87
N ASN A 158 5.24 -13.27 -13.56
CA ASN A 158 5.71 -13.20 -12.17
C ASN A 158 5.57 -11.77 -11.65
N LEU A 159 5.12 -11.66 -10.40
CA LEU A 159 5.03 -10.39 -9.69
C LEU A 159 6.33 -10.11 -8.94
N SER A 160 6.75 -8.85 -8.93
CA SER A 160 7.88 -8.33 -8.16
C SER A 160 7.57 -6.90 -7.72
N PHE A 161 8.22 -6.40 -6.67
CA PHE A 161 8.09 -5.00 -6.30
C PHE A 161 9.26 -4.18 -6.86
N ARG A 162 8.95 -2.94 -7.21
CA ARG A 162 9.94 -1.90 -7.41
C ARG A 162 9.70 -0.80 -6.38
N ALA A 163 10.75 -0.50 -5.62
CA ALA A 163 10.75 0.59 -4.68
C ALA A 163 11.01 1.92 -5.40
N TYR A 164 10.27 2.95 -4.99
CA TYR A 164 10.45 4.32 -5.41
C TYR A 164 10.42 5.26 -4.21
N SER A 165 11.36 6.20 -4.21
CA SER A 165 11.37 7.35 -3.32
C SER A 165 10.34 8.40 -3.74
N GLN A 166 10.06 9.36 -2.86
CA GLN A 166 9.24 10.52 -3.21
C GLN A 166 9.76 11.25 -4.45
N ALA A 167 11.07 11.49 -4.55
CA ALA A 167 11.68 12.20 -5.67
C ALA A 167 11.52 11.45 -7.00
N GLU A 168 11.62 10.11 -6.98
CA GLU A 168 11.39 9.29 -8.17
C GLU A 168 9.93 9.32 -8.61
N ILE A 169 8.99 9.28 -7.66
CA ILE A 169 7.55 9.44 -7.97
C ILE A 169 7.26 10.82 -8.55
N GLU A 170 7.83 11.89 -7.98
CA GLU A 170 7.71 13.25 -8.51
C GLU A 170 8.24 13.36 -9.95
N ALA A 171 9.38 12.71 -10.25
CA ALA A 171 9.96 12.68 -11.59
C ALA A 171 9.10 11.91 -12.62
N MET A 172 8.23 11.00 -12.17
CA MET A 172 7.28 10.29 -13.05
C MET A 172 6.03 11.10 -13.38
N VAL A 173 5.75 12.18 -12.65
CA VAL A 173 4.56 12.98 -12.89
C VAL A 173 4.66 13.60 -14.28
N PRO A 174 3.71 13.31 -15.20
CA PRO A 174 3.75 13.89 -16.53
C PRO A 174 3.70 15.41 -16.43
N ALA A 175 4.59 16.09 -17.14
CA ALA A 175 4.60 17.55 -17.19
C ALA A 175 3.20 18.06 -17.60
N PRO A 176 2.69 19.13 -16.95
CA PRO A 176 1.39 19.67 -17.31
C PRO A 176 1.42 20.04 -18.79
N MET A 177 0.55 19.39 -19.57
CA MET A 177 0.38 19.69 -20.98
C MET A 177 0.06 21.18 -21.10
N ARG A 178 0.99 21.98 -21.62
CA ARG A 178 0.80 23.42 -21.83
C ARG A 178 -0.47 23.57 -22.66
N ARG A 179 -1.54 24.08 -22.06
CA ARG A 179 -2.73 24.47 -22.81
C ARG A 179 -2.28 25.59 -23.75
N ALA A 180 -2.25 25.29 -25.04
CA ALA A 180 -2.10 26.32 -26.06
C ALA A 180 -3.28 27.29 -25.88
N ALA A 181 -2.93 28.56 -25.67
CA ALA A 181 -3.88 29.67 -25.61
C ALA A 181 -4.34 30.05 -27.01
#